data_AF-A0A2U2DSU0-F1
#
_entry.id   AF-A0A2U2DSU0-F1
#
_cell.length_a   1.000
_cell.length_b   1.000
_cell.length_c   1.000
_cell.angle_alpha   90.00
_cell.angle_beta   90.00
_cell.angle_gamma   90.00
#
_symmetry.space_group_name_H-M   'P 1'
#
loop_
_entity.id
_entity.type
_entity.pdbx_description
1 polymer ?
#
loop_
_entity_poly.entity_id
_entity_poly.type
_entity_poly.pdbx_seq_one_letter_code
_entity_poly.pdbx_strand_id
1 'polypeptide(L)'
;MDGVFKVTRRASGGAAGAPSSLLSGQVAYNETDDTVYIGFGDDGSGNATSIRAFAGAGTFATKAYVTDAMSETGAGDMLKSEYDSDDNGKVDAADSADHVPWSGVDGKPGNATSSVDGFMSSTDKGKLDGIASNANNYSHPSGDGNLHVPATGTGNNGKFLKAGATAGSGAWDNVTKADVGLSNADNTSDANKPISDATQSALDAKAPLASPTFTGTPAAPTASSGTSSTQIATTAFVAGAIADLIDGAPGALDTLKELADELGDQDDALSALVTTVAGKLAKSANLSDLTDVAAARANLELDNMAQQSSSNVSISGGTISNVVFDGGTF
;
A
#
# COMPACT_ATOMS: atom_id res chain seq x y z
N MET A 1 17.19 95.80 -72.12
CA MET A 1 18.30 95.22 -72.90
C MET A 1 17.68 94.31 -73.93
N ASP A 2 17.70 94.73 -75.20
CA ASP A 2 17.15 93.95 -76.32
C ASP A 2 18.11 92.78 -76.56
N GLY A 3 17.85 91.67 -75.87
CA GLY A 3 18.76 90.53 -75.74
C GLY A 3 18.74 89.62 -76.96
N VAL A 4 19.15 90.13 -78.12
CA VAL A 4 19.38 89.29 -79.30
C VAL A 4 20.67 88.50 -79.08
N PHE A 5 20.53 87.20 -78.79
CA PHE A 5 21.65 86.27 -78.71
C PHE A 5 22.22 86.04 -80.12
N LYS A 6 23.37 86.64 -80.40
CA LYS A 6 24.05 86.52 -81.69
C LYS A 6 24.99 85.32 -81.63
N VAL A 7 24.82 84.40 -82.56
CA VAL A 7 25.72 83.25 -82.74
C VAL A 7 26.65 83.49 -83.91
N THR A 8 27.83 82.88 -83.86
CA THR A 8 28.77 82.93 -84.97
C THR A 8 28.21 82.11 -86.12
N ARG A 9 28.10 82.70 -87.29
CA ARG A 9 27.58 82.02 -88.47
C ARG A 9 28.70 81.69 -89.44
N ARG A 10 28.83 80.43 -89.83
CA ARG A 10 29.68 80.07 -90.99
C ARG A 10 28.85 80.23 -92.26
N ALA A 11 29.37 80.99 -93.23
CA ALA A 11 28.70 81.26 -94.49
C ALA A 11 28.58 79.98 -95.35
N SER A 12 27.54 79.91 -96.19
CA SER A 12 27.15 78.76 -97.05
C SER A 12 28.22 78.18 -97.99
N GLY A 13 29.40 78.79 -98.10
CA GLY A 13 30.55 78.27 -98.84
C GLY A 13 31.56 77.45 -98.01
N GLY A 14 31.32 77.26 -96.71
CA GLY A 14 32.17 76.47 -95.82
C GLY A 14 31.86 74.96 -95.88
N ALA A 15 32.87 74.12 -95.57
CA ALA A 15 32.70 72.67 -95.46
C ALA A 15 31.71 72.30 -94.33
N ALA A 16 30.95 71.22 -94.53
CA ALA A 16 30.11 70.60 -93.50
C ALA A 16 30.96 70.13 -92.30
N GLY A 17 30.39 70.15 -91.10
CA GLY A 17 31.06 69.75 -89.85
C GLY A 17 31.37 70.90 -88.90
N ALA A 18 31.89 70.54 -87.74
CA ALA A 18 32.21 71.48 -86.67
C ALA A 18 33.15 72.61 -87.14
N PRO A 19 32.93 73.87 -86.69
CA PRO A 19 33.91 74.94 -86.85
C PRO A 19 35.31 74.52 -86.38
N SER A 20 36.36 74.97 -87.07
CA SER A 20 37.76 74.63 -86.72
C SER A 20 38.21 75.22 -85.38
N SER A 21 37.49 76.23 -84.88
CA SER A 21 37.70 76.84 -83.57
C SER A 21 36.44 77.57 -83.13
N LEU A 22 36.09 77.45 -81.86
CA LEU A 22 35.10 78.27 -81.15
C LEU A 22 35.68 78.61 -79.78
N LEU A 23 35.24 79.71 -79.18
CA LEU A 23 35.51 79.96 -77.77
C LEU A 23 34.70 79.00 -76.89
N SER A 24 35.17 78.75 -75.66
CA SER A 24 34.42 77.95 -74.69
C SER A 24 33.02 78.55 -74.46
N GLY A 25 31.97 77.75 -74.61
CA GLY A 25 30.58 78.18 -74.51
C GLY A 25 30.03 78.96 -75.72
N GLN A 26 30.85 79.25 -76.73
CA GLN A 26 30.38 79.92 -77.94
C GLN A 26 29.56 78.95 -78.80
N VAL A 27 28.40 79.44 -79.24
CA VAL A 27 27.52 78.71 -80.17
C VAL A 27 27.76 79.23 -81.58
N ALA A 28 27.82 78.30 -82.53
CA ALA A 28 27.90 78.61 -83.94
C ALA A 28 26.95 77.74 -84.77
N TYR A 29 26.30 78.36 -85.75
CA TYR A 29 25.43 77.66 -86.69
C TYR A 29 26.14 77.54 -88.03
N ASN A 30 26.12 76.33 -88.61
CA ASN A 30 26.63 76.03 -89.93
C ASN A 30 25.44 75.79 -90.88
N GLU A 31 25.31 76.67 -91.88
CA GLU A 31 24.21 76.61 -92.85
C GLU A 31 24.37 75.43 -93.84
N THR A 32 25.56 74.85 -93.99
CA THR A 32 25.79 73.74 -94.94
C THR A 32 25.23 72.40 -94.44
N ASP A 33 25.26 72.15 -93.14
CA ASP A 33 24.79 70.90 -92.51
C ASP A 33 23.60 71.09 -91.57
N ASP A 34 23.01 72.29 -91.56
CA ASP A 34 21.92 72.70 -90.67
C ASP A 34 22.16 72.36 -89.19
N THR A 35 23.43 72.37 -88.77
CA THR A 35 23.84 71.94 -87.43
C THR A 35 24.33 73.13 -86.61
N VAL A 36 23.82 73.21 -85.38
CA VAL A 36 24.27 74.12 -84.34
C VAL A 36 25.33 73.41 -83.52
N TYR A 37 26.53 73.98 -83.48
CA TYR A 37 27.65 73.52 -82.70
C TYR A 37 27.87 74.43 -81.50
N ILE A 38 28.39 73.87 -80.42
CA ILE A 38 28.82 74.63 -79.24
C ILE A 38 30.21 74.18 -78.80
N GLY A 39 31.04 75.14 -78.45
CA GLY A 39 32.36 74.90 -77.86
C GLY A 39 32.24 74.44 -76.42
N PHE A 40 32.86 73.30 -76.09
CA PHE A 40 32.98 72.74 -74.75
C PHE A 40 34.45 72.69 -74.29
N GLY A 41 34.67 72.91 -73.00
CA GLY A 41 35.98 72.92 -72.37
C GLY A 41 36.75 74.20 -72.65
N ASP A 42 37.79 74.50 -71.87
CA ASP A 42 38.65 75.68 -72.03
C ASP A 42 40.11 75.22 -72.00
N ASP A 43 40.92 75.65 -72.97
CA ASP A 43 42.34 75.33 -73.07
C ASP A 43 43.24 76.15 -72.14
N GLY A 44 42.63 76.99 -71.28
CA GLY A 44 43.31 77.93 -70.40
C GLY A 44 43.55 79.30 -71.06
N SER A 45 43.20 79.46 -72.34
CA SER A 45 43.26 80.72 -73.10
C SER A 45 41.88 81.16 -73.64
N GLY A 46 40.80 80.46 -73.26
CA GLY A 46 39.42 80.77 -73.64
C GLY A 46 38.91 80.04 -74.89
N ASN A 47 39.73 79.24 -75.57
CA ASN A 47 39.27 78.45 -76.72
C ASN A 47 38.66 77.13 -76.27
N ALA A 48 37.66 76.66 -77.02
CA ALA A 48 37.03 75.37 -76.76
C ALA A 48 38.00 74.22 -77.08
N THR A 49 38.21 73.31 -76.13
CA THR A 49 39.02 72.10 -76.36
C THR A 49 38.27 71.04 -77.17
N SER A 50 36.94 71.14 -77.27
CA SER A 50 36.12 70.31 -78.15
C SER A 50 34.91 71.08 -78.67
N ILE A 51 34.54 70.84 -79.92
CA ILE A 51 33.33 71.43 -80.52
C ILE A 51 32.40 70.28 -80.88
N ARG A 52 31.20 70.28 -80.31
CA ARG A 52 30.21 69.21 -80.51
C ARG A 52 28.93 69.76 -81.08
N ALA A 53 28.26 68.94 -81.89
CA ALA A 53 26.91 69.24 -82.35
C ALA A 53 25.95 69.22 -81.15
N PHE A 54 25.12 70.24 -81.05
CA PHE A 54 24.10 70.37 -80.00
C PHE A 54 22.67 70.26 -80.58
N ALA A 55 22.48 70.64 -81.84
CA ALA A 55 21.23 70.43 -82.59
C ALA A 55 21.54 70.30 -84.09
N GLY A 56 20.75 69.53 -84.84
CA GLY A 56 20.96 69.27 -86.27
C GLY A 56 20.39 67.92 -86.71
N ALA A 57 20.41 67.64 -88.01
CA ALA A 57 19.92 66.38 -88.56
C ALA A 57 20.73 65.18 -88.00
N GLY A 58 20.07 64.32 -87.21
CA GLY A 58 20.67 63.11 -86.59
C GLY A 58 20.90 63.18 -85.08
N THR A 59 20.72 64.34 -84.42
CA THR A 59 20.92 64.48 -82.96
C THR A 59 19.65 64.19 -82.14
N PHE A 60 18.47 64.28 -82.76
CA PHE A 60 17.19 63.86 -82.16
C PHE A 60 16.58 62.74 -83.01
N ALA A 61 16.05 61.70 -82.37
CA ALA A 61 15.40 60.58 -83.06
C ALA A 61 14.27 61.11 -83.97
N THR A 62 14.34 60.78 -85.26
CA THR A 62 13.33 61.22 -86.23
C THR A 62 12.05 60.39 -86.07
N LYS A 63 10.90 60.92 -86.51
CA LYS A 63 9.64 60.15 -86.53
C LYS A 63 9.80 58.82 -87.29
N ALA A 64 10.64 58.79 -88.33
CA ALA A 64 10.98 57.58 -89.07
C ALA A 64 11.72 56.55 -88.20
N TYR A 65 12.69 56.97 -87.38
CA TYR A 65 13.39 56.09 -86.44
C TYR A 65 12.44 55.49 -85.39
N VAL A 66 11.50 56.28 -84.87
CA VAL A 66 10.49 55.79 -83.92
C VAL A 66 9.51 54.81 -84.59
N THR A 67 9.19 55.03 -85.87
CA THR A 67 8.28 54.15 -86.62
C THR A 67 8.96 52.83 -87.00
N ASP A 68 10.25 52.87 -87.36
CA ASP A 68 11.04 51.69 -87.73
C ASP A 68 11.33 50.80 -86.50
N ALA A 69 11.68 51.41 -85.36
CA ALA A 69 11.86 50.71 -84.09
C ALA A 69 10.56 50.08 -83.53
N MET A 70 9.39 50.53 -83.99
CA MET A 70 8.09 49.93 -83.67
C MET A 70 7.58 48.98 -84.77
N SER A 71 8.28 48.87 -85.90
CA SER A 71 7.95 47.95 -86.99
C SER A 71 8.68 46.60 -86.86
N GLU A 72 9.66 46.48 -85.95
CA GLU A 72 10.35 45.22 -85.63
C GLU A 72 9.52 44.28 -84.71
N THR A 73 8.34 44.70 -84.27
CA THR A 73 7.33 43.77 -83.73
C THR A 73 6.69 43.04 -84.92
N GLY A 74 7.26 41.89 -85.29
CA GLY A 74 6.83 41.13 -86.46
C GLY A 74 5.35 40.74 -86.42
N ALA A 75 4.76 40.48 -87.58
CA ALA A 75 3.35 40.10 -87.81
C ALA A 75 2.91 38.76 -87.16
N GLY A 76 3.58 38.32 -86.10
CA GLY A 76 3.25 37.17 -85.25
C GLY A 76 3.22 37.49 -83.75
N ASP A 77 3.51 38.73 -83.33
CA ASP A 77 3.32 39.16 -81.94
C ASP A 77 1.88 39.66 -81.76
N MET A 78 1.04 38.90 -81.03
CA MET A 78 -0.32 39.35 -80.70
C MET A 78 -0.29 40.42 -79.61
N LEU A 79 -1.32 41.28 -79.54
CA LEU A 79 -1.44 42.24 -78.43
C LEU A 79 -1.65 41.49 -77.12
N LYS A 80 -1.12 42.01 -75.99
CA LYS A 80 -1.34 41.40 -74.68
C LYS A 80 -2.82 41.18 -74.38
N SER A 81 -3.68 42.10 -74.80
CA SER A 81 -5.14 42.00 -74.70
C SER A 81 -5.79 40.86 -75.50
N GLU A 82 -5.08 40.23 -76.43
CA GLU A 82 -5.58 39.11 -77.25
C GLU A 82 -5.06 37.76 -76.76
N TYR A 83 -3.93 37.72 -76.05
CA TYR A 83 -3.33 36.48 -75.58
C TYR A 83 -3.23 36.33 -74.06
N ASP A 84 -3.35 37.40 -73.27
CA ASP A 84 -3.29 37.45 -71.80
C ASP A 84 -4.32 38.50 -71.34
N SER A 85 -5.60 38.17 -71.54
CA SER A 85 -6.73 39.09 -71.38
C SER A 85 -6.94 39.51 -69.92
N ASP A 86 -6.43 38.72 -68.97
CA ASP A 86 -6.54 38.96 -67.53
C ASP A 86 -5.26 39.51 -66.88
N ASP A 87 -4.22 39.78 -67.69
CA ASP A 87 -2.94 40.39 -67.29
C ASP A 87 -2.17 39.57 -66.24
N ASN A 88 -2.41 38.26 -66.18
CA ASN A 88 -1.82 37.37 -65.18
C ASN A 88 -0.39 36.91 -65.53
N GLY A 89 0.12 37.29 -66.71
CA GLY A 89 1.47 36.96 -67.17
C GLY A 89 1.58 35.58 -67.83
N LYS A 90 0.46 34.92 -68.12
CA LYS A 90 0.38 33.70 -68.92
C LYS A 90 -0.46 33.97 -70.17
N VAL A 91 -0.19 33.20 -71.22
CA VAL A 91 -1.08 33.17 -72.38
C VAL A 91 -2.40 32.48 -71.95
N ASP A 92 -3.57 33.09 -72.14
CA ASP A 92 -4.91 32.57 -71.84
C ASP A 92 -5.14 31.17 -72.44
N ALA A 93 -4.64 30.95 -73.66
CA ALA A 93 -4.68 29.64 -74.30
C ALA A 93 -3.81 28.60 -73.57
N ALA A 94 -2.70 29.02 -72.95
CA ALA A 94 -1.85 28.18 -72.12
C ALA A 94 -2.45 27.96 -70.72
N ASP A 95 -3.14 28.94 -70.14
CA ASP A 95 -3.83 28.77 -68.86
C ASP A 95 -5.09 27.87 -69.00
N SER A 96 -5.74 27.96 -70.17
CA SER A 96 -6.76 26.99 -70.60
C SER A 96 -6.16 25.59 -70.84
N ALA A 97 -4.88 25.50 -71.23
CA ALA A 97 -4.19 24.23 -71.45
C ALA A 97 -3.85 23.50 -70.16
N ASP A 98 -3.48 24.22 -69.09
CA ASP A 98 -3.28 23.69 -67.73
C ASP A 98 -4.58 23.08 -67.14
N HIS A 99 -5.73 23.51 -67.67
CA HIS A 99 -7.06 23.04 -67.29
C HIS A 99 -7.73 22.17 -68.36
N VAL A 100 -7.04 21.75 -69.44
CA VAL A 100 -7.66 20.89 -70.46
C VAL A 100 -8.22 19.65 -69.77
N PRO A 101 -9.55 19.45 -69.78
CA PRO A 101 -10.11 18.22 -69.26
C PRO A 101 -9.48 17.06 -70.01
N TRP A 102 -9.02 16.05 -69.26
CA TRP A 102 -8.32 14.88 -69.81
C TRP A 102 -9.12 14.22 -70.96
N SER A 103 -10.40 14.54 -71.19
CA SER A 103 -11.21 14.08 -72.33
C SER A 103 -10.65 14.38 -73.73
N GLY A 104 -9.76 15.36 -73.92
CA GLY A 104 -9.29 15.80 -75.25
C GLY A 104 -7.89 15.36 -75.69
N VAL A 105 -7.14 14.63 -74.85
CA VAL A 105 -5.74 14.25 -75.12
C VAL A 105 -5.67 12.88 -75.82
N ASP A 106 -5.11 12.82 -77.02
CA ASP A 106 -4.89 11.53 -77.70
C ASP A 106 -3.74 10.74 -77.05
N GLY A 107 -3.86 9.41 -76.97
CA GLY A 107 -2.85 8.52 -76.35
C GLY A 107 -2.76 8.57 -74.82
N LYS A 108 -3.70 9.23 -74.14
CA LYS A 108 -3.73 9.31 -72.67
C LYS A 108 -4.01 7.93 -72.02
N PRO A 109 -3.33 7.55 -70.92
CA PRO A 109 -3.73 6.38 -70.15
C PRO A 109 -5.20 6.52 -69.69
N GLY A 110 -5.98 5.46 -69.87
CA GLY A 110 -7.34 5.38 -69.36
C GLY A 110 -7.38 5.26 -67.83
N ASN A 111 -8.58 5.25 -67.25
CA ASN A 111 -8.72 4.77 -65.88
C ASN A 111 -8.19 3.35 -65.81
N ALA A 112 -7.33 3.06 -64.83
CA ALA A 112 -6.93 1.70 -64.56
C ALA A 112 -8.22 0.89 -64.30
N THR A 113 -8.35 -0.24 -64.99
CA THR A 113 -9.39 -1.24 -64.72
C THR A 113 -8.72 -2.50 -64.21
N SER A 114 -9.51 -3.51 -63.84
CA SER A 114 -8.98 -4.82 -63.48
C SER A 114 -8.30 -5.55 -64.64
N SER A 115 -8.31 -5.02 -65.86
CA SER A 115 -7.73 -5.66 -67.04
C SER A 115 -6.95 -4.73 -67.98
N VAL A 116 -6.90 -3.43 -67.68
CA VAL A 116 -6.20 -2.43 -68.48
C VAL A 116 -5.44 -1.50 -67.56
N ASP A 117 -4.15 -1.33 -67.85
CA ASP A 117 -3.30 -0.39 -67.11
C ASP A 117 -3.76 1.06 -67.33
N GLY A 118 -3.74 1.84 -66.26
CA GLY A 118 -3.93 3.30 -66.31
C GLY A 118 -2.66 3.99 -65.84
N PHE A 119 -2.78 4.93 -64.91
CA PHE A 119 -1.61 5.51 -64.22
C PHE A 119 -0.92 4.56 -63.25
N MET A 120 -1.69 3.64 -62.66
CA MET A 120 -1.19 2.48 -61.93
C MET A 120 -1.46 1.23 -62.74
N SER A 121 -0.62 0.21 -62.57
CA SER A 121 -0.82 -1.07 -63.24
C SER A 121 -2.18 -1.68 -62.84
N SER A 122 -2.78 -2.44 -63.74
CA SER A 122 -3.96 -3.27 -63.47
C SER A 122 -3.72 -4.21 -62.28
N THR A 123 -2.47 -4.65 -62.09
CA THR A 123 -2.04 -5.46 -60.94
C THR A 123 -2.11 -4.67 -59.62
N ASP A 124 -1.58 -3.45 -59.58
CA ASP A 124 -1.62 -2.63 -58.36
C ASP A 124 -3.03 -2.12 -58.08
N LYS A 125 -3.83 -1.84 -59.12
CA LYS A 125 -5.26 -1.60 -58.94
C LYS A 125 -5.97 -2.80 -58.34
N GLY A 126 -5.71 -4.01 -58.84
CA GLY A 126 -6.27 -5.24 -58.28
C GLY A 126 -5.91 -5.44 -56.80
N LYS A 127 -4.70 -5.05 -56.37
CA LYS A 127 -4.32 -5.07 -54.95
C LYS A 127 -5.11 -4.06 -54.11
N LEU A 128 -5.52 -2.93 -54.70
CA LEU A 128 -6.27 -1.88 -54.03
C LEU A 128 -7.80 -2.07 -54.13
N ASP A 129 -8.28 -2.90 -55.06
CA ASP A 129 -9.72 -3.19 -55.20
C ASP A 129 -10.23 -3.93 -53.96
N GLY A 130 -11.27 -3.37 -53.33
CA GLY A 130 -11.83 -3.90 -52.07
C GLY A 130 -11.12 -3.40 -50.80
N ILE A 131 -10.00 -2.69 -50.91
CA ILE A 131 -9.40 -1.99 -49.79
C ILE A 131 -10.27 -0.77 -49.46
N ALA A 132 -10.97 -0.81 -48.32
CA ALA A 132 -11.77 0.31 -47.83
C ALA A 132 -10.90 1.55 -47.57
N SER A 133 -11.49 2.75 -47.66
CA SER A 133 -10.81 3.99 -47.26
C SER A 133 -10.26 3.84 -45.83
N ASN A 134 -8.97 4.15 -45.63
CA ASN A 134 -8.22 3.97 -44.38
C ASN A 134 -7.87 2.53 -43.95
N ALA A 135 -7.89 1.53 -44.82
CA ALA A 135 -7.55 0.15 -44.44
C ALA A 135 -6.14 -0.07 -43.85
N ASN A 136 -5.18 0.83 -44.13
CA ASN A 136 -3.83 0.80 -43.54
C ASN A 136 -3.69 1.70 -42.30
N ASN A 137 -4.75 2.38 -41.86
CA ASN A 137 -4.72 3.14 -40.62
C ASN A 137 -4.93 2.18 -39.44
N TYR A 138 -3.83 1.64 -38.92
CA TYR A 138 -3.86 0.84 -37.71
C TYR A 138 -4.23 1.75 -36.52
N SER A 139 -5.52 1.81 -36.20
CA SER A 139 -6.01 2.41 -34.96
C SER A 139 -5.95 1.35 -33.88
N HIS A 140 -5.17 1.61 -32.82
CA HIS A 140 -5.17 0.73 -31.66
C HIS A 140 -6.61 0.62 -31.10
N PRO A 141 -7.17 -0.59 -30.98
CA PRO A 141 -8.49 -0.76 -30.41
C PRO A 141 -8.48 -0.28 -28.96
N SER A 142 -9.32 0.71 -28.66
CA SER A 142 -9.55 1.25 -27.32
C SER A 142 -10.61 0.48 -26.53
N GLY A 143 -11.25 -0.50 -27.16
CA GLY A 143 -12.20 -1.43 -26.55
C GLY A 143 -11.54 -2.79 -26.24
N ASP A 144 -12.08 -3.46 -25.22
CA ASP A 144 -11.65 -4.78 -24.79
C ASP A 144 -11.64 -5.79 -25.96
N GLY A 145 -10.52 -6.49 -26.20
CA GLY A 145 -10.54 -7.71 -27.03
C GLY A 145 -9.52 -7.88 -28.15
N ASN A 146 -8.51 -7.03 -28.32
CA ASN A 146 -7.48 -7.25 -29.33
C ASN A 146 -6.09 -7.48 -28.74
N LEU A 147 -5.37 -8.39 -29.40
CA LEU A 147 -4.16 -9.15 -29.06
C LEU A 147 -2.92 -8.38 -28.55
N HIS A 148 -2.99 -7.10 -28.20
CA HIS A 148 -1.83 -6.33 -27.70
C HIS A 148 -2.09 -5.47 -26.43
N VAL A 149 -3.23 -5.64 -25.74
CA VAL A 149 -3.57 -5.11 -24.38
C VAL A 149 -3.38 -3.59 -24.21
N PRO A 150 -4.46 -2.78 -24.13
CA PRO A 150 -4.86 -2.28 -22.80
C PRO A 150 -6.35 -1.87 -22.68
N ALA A 151 -7.06 -2.40 -21.67
CA ALA A 151 -8.32 -1.83 -21.24
C ALA A 151 -8.21 -1.34 -19.80
N THR A 152 -8.37 -0.03 -19.59
CA THR A 152 -8.55 0.62 -18.29
C THR A 152 -9.99 0.43 -17.75
N GLY A 153 -10.81 -0.36 -18.45
CA GLY A 153 -12.17 -0.72 -18.04
C GLY A 153 -12.20 -1.72 -16.89
N THR A 154 -13.13 -1.55 -15.96
CA THR A 154 -13.26 -2.39 -14.75
C THR A 154 -13.71 -3.83 -15.02
N GLY A 155 -14.19 -4.15 -16.23
CA GLY A 155 -14.69 -5.49 -16.59
C GLY A 155 -13.65 -6.62 -16.55
N ASN A 156 -12.35 -6.27 -16.69
CA ASN A 156 -11.24 -7.22 -16.67
C ASN A 156 -10.31 -7.06 -15.46
N ASN A 157 -10.70 -6.27 -14.45
CA ASN A 157 -9.89 -6.07 -13.25
C ASN A 157 -9.61 -7.42 -12.56
N GLY A 158 -8.33 -7.75 -12.37
CA GLY A 158 -7.88 -9.01 -11.75
C GLY A 158 -7.97 -10.26 -12.63
N LYS A 159 -8.26 -10.13 -13.92
CA LYS A 159 -8.25 -11.24 -14.90
C LYS A 159 -6.92 -11.28 -15.67
N PHE A 160 -6.59 -12.46 -16.19
CA PHE A 160 -5.41 -12.72 -17.01
C PHE A 160 -5.84 -13.30 -18.35
N LEU A 161 -5.08 -13.03 -19.41
CA LEU A 161 -5.33 -13.63 -20.71
C LEU A 161 -4.91 -15.10 -20.66
N LYS A 162 -5.88 -16.00 -20.78
CA LYS A 162 -5.66 -17.45 -20.83
C LYS A 162 -5.85 -17.97 -22.23
N ALA A 163 -5.06 -18.97 -22.62
CA ALA A 163 -5.29 -19.72 -23.84
C ALA A 163 -6.65 -20.45 -23.76
N GLY A 164 -7.45 -20.35 -24.83
CA GLY A 164 -8.69 -21.09 -24.95
C GLY A 164 -8.48 -22.51 -25.47
N ALA A 165 -9.57 -23.26 -25.60
CA ALA A 165 -9.55 -24.65 -26.06
C ALA A 165 -9.15 -24.81 -27.55
N THR A 166 -9.19 -23.73 -28.34
CA THR A 166 -8.84 -23.74 -29.77
C THR A 166 -7.50 -23.01 -29.98
N ALA A 167 -6.64 -23.53 -30.85
CA ALA A 167 -5.38 -22.86 -31.20
C ALA A 167 -5.64 -21.42 -31.67
N GLY A 168 -4.89 -20.46 -31.11
CA GLY A 168 -5.05 -19.03 -31.41
C GLY A 168 -6.21 -18.34 -30.69
N SER A 169 -7.03 -19.06 -29.90
CA SER A 169 -8.04 -18.45 -29.04
C SER A 169 -7.45 -18.05 -27.68
N GLY A 170 -7.80 -16.85 -27.20
CA GLY A 170 -7.45 -16.38 -25.86
C GLY A 170 -8.64 -15.62 -25.24
N ALA A 171 -8.85 -15.78 -23.94
CA ALA A 171 -9.93 -15.13 -23.20
C ALA A 171 -9.45 -14.60 -21.85
N TRP A 172 -10.01 -13.47 -21.40
CA TRP A 172 -9.74 -12.92 -20.07
C TRP A 172 -10.49 -13.69 -19.01
N ASP A 173 -9.76 -14.32 -18.09
CA ASP A 173 -10.34 -15.14 -17.02
C ASP A 173 -9.55 -15.02 -15.72
N ASN A 174 -10.15 -15.40 -14.60
CA ASN A 174 -9.49 -15.37 -13.29
C ASN A 174 -8.47 -16.51 -13.16
N VAL A 175 -7.35 -16.26 -12.48
CA VAL A 175 -6.45 -17.33 -12.06
C VAL A 175 -7.11 -18.11 -10.93
N THR A 176 -7.32 -19.39 -11.16
CA THR A 176 -7.81 -20.36 -10.18
C THR A 176 -6.62 -21.02 -9.50
N LYS A 177 -6.86 -21.67 -8.35
CA LYS A 177 -5.81 -22.41 -7.62
C LYS A 177 -5.19 -23.52 -8.46
N ALA A 178 -5.97 -24.12 -9.38
CA ALA A 178 -5.50 -25.18 -10.26
C ALA A 178 -4.47 -24.68 -11.28
N ASP A 179 -4.61 -23.45 -11.78
CA ASP A 179 -3.69 -22.86 -12.75
C ASP A 179 -2.27 -22.70 -12.19
N VAL A 180 -2.13 -22.58 -10.87
CA VAL A 180 -0.85 -22.41 -10.16
C VAL A 180 -0.45 -23.61 -9.31
N GLY A 181 -1.11 -24.77 -9.48
CA GLY A 181 -0.78 -25.99 -8.75
C GLY A 181 -1.12 -25.97 -7.25
N LEU A 182 -1.99 -25.07 -6.81
CA LEU A 182 -2.41 -24.88 -5.42
C LEU A 182 -3.80 -25.46 -5.14
N SER A 183 -4.27 -26.44 -5.90
CA SER A 183 -5.63 -27.01 -5.77
C SER A 183 -5.97 -27.53 -4.37
N ASN A 184 -4.96 -27.95 -3.61
CA ASN A 184 -5.11 -28.46 -2.24
C ASN A 184 -4.99 -27.37 -1.15
N ALA A 185 -4.69 -26.13 -1.54
CA ALA A 185 -4.55 -25.02 -0.61
C ALA A 185 -5.88 -24.27 -0.50
N ASP A 186 -6.56 -24.41 0.64
CA ASP A 186 -7.73 -23.59 0.96
C ASP A 186 -7.33 -22.37 1.78
N ASN A 187 -7.96 -21.22 1.47
CA ASN A 187 -7.79 -19.99 2.24
C ASN A 187 -8.68 -20.05 3.50
N THR A 188 -8.41 -21.05 4.33
CA THR A 188 -9.04 -21.22 5.63
C THR A 188 -8.38 -20.27 6.60
N SER A 189 -9.16 -19.41 7.26
CA SER A 189 -8.62 -18.50 8.28
C SER A 189 -7.89 -19.28 9.37
N ASP A 190 -6.92 -18.65 10.03
CA ASP A 190 -6.14 -19.31 11.09
C ASP A 190 -7.01 -19.91 12.19
N ALA A 191 -8.12 -19.26 12.53
CA ALA A 191 -9.09 -19.74 13.52
C ALA A 191 -9.83 -21.02 13.09
N ASN A 192 -9.99 -21.24 11.78
CA ASN A 192 -10.73 -22.38 11.23
C ASN A 192 -9.80 -23.48 10.69
N LYS A 193 -8.47 -23.32 10.80
CA LYS A 193 -7.53 -24.35 10.35
C LYS A 193 -7.74 -25.61 11.20
N PRO A 194 -8.00 -26.77 10.58
CA PRO A 194 -8.16 -28.00 11.33
C PRO A 194 -6.85 -28.32 12.05
N ILE A 195 -6.94 -28.68 13.32
CA ILE A 195 -5.84 -29.34 14.01
C ILE A 195 -5.91 -30.83 13.71
N SER A 196 -4.77 -31.50 13.60
CA SER A 196 -4.78 -32.95 13.36
C SER A 196 -5.42 -33.69 14.53
N ASP A 197 -6.08 -34.81 14.27
CA ASP A 197 -6.69 -35.66 15.31
C ASP A 197 -5.66 -36.09 16.37
N ALA A 198 -4.41 -36.33 15.95
CA ALA A 198 -3.31 -36.66 16.83
C ALA A 198 -2.96 -35.49 17.78
N THR A 199 -2.96 -34.26 17.27
CA THR A 199 -2.74 -33.06 18.08
C THR A 199 -3.90 -32.85 19.05
N GLN A 200 -5.15 -32.97 18.59
CA GLN A 200 -6.33 -32.83 19.46
C GLN A 200 -6.29 -33.86 20.59
N SER A 201 -6.04 -35.13 20.26
CA SER A 201 -5.94 -36.21 21.26
C SER A 201 -4.84 -35.95 22.29
N ALA A 202 -3.69 -35.42 21.85
CA ALA A 202 -2.59 -35.07 22.74
C ALA A 202 -2.89 -33.87 23.65
N LEU A 203 -3.72 -32.93 23.20
CA LEU A 203 -4.21 -31.80 23.99
C LEU A 203 -5.26 -32.25 25.00
N ASP A 204 -6.19 -33.11 24.59
CA ASP A 204 -7.24 -33.67 25.45
C ASP A 204 -6.67 -34.52 26.59
N ALA A 205 -5.47 -35.09 26.39
CA ALA A 205 -4.73 -35.83 27.42
C ALA A 205 -4.00 -34.94 28.45
N LYS A 206 -3.96 -33.61 28.26
CA LYS A 206 -3.34 -32.69 29.22
C LYS A 206 -4.29 -32.40 30.39
N ALA A 207 -3.71 -32.17 31.56
CA ALA A 207 -4.50 -31.70 32.71
C ALA A 207 -4.98 -30.25 32.48
N PRO A 208 -6.23 -29.90 32.84
CA PRO A 208 -6.73 -28.54 32.79
C PRO A 208 -5.89 -27.58 33.62
N LEU A 209 -5.80 -26.30 33.21
CA LEU A 209 -5.12 -25.27 34.00
C LEU A 209 -5.87 -24.96 35.30
N ALA A 210 -7.20 -24.85 35.20
CA ALA A 210 -8.06 -24.58 36.35
C ALA A 210 -8.53 -25.91 36.95
N SER A 211 -8.29 -26.09 38.26
CA SER A 211 -8.73 -27.26 39.03
C SER A 211 -8.43 -28.61 38.36
N PRO A 212 -7.16 -28.91 38.01
CA PRO A 212 -6.81 -30.20 37.45
C PRO A 212 -7.17 -31.34 38.40
N THR A 213 -7.80 -32.39 37.85
CA THR A 213 -7.82 -33.70 38.51
C THR A 213 -6.63 -34.48 37.97
N PHE A 214 -5.63 -34.75 38.81
CA PHE A 214 -4.50 -35.58 38.40
C PHE A 214 -4.87 -37.06 38.46
N THR A 215 -4.55 -37.82 37.41
CA THR A 215 -4.77 -39.27 37.32
C THR A 215 -3.44 -40.02 37.32
N GLY A 216 -3.45 -41.30 37.71
CA GLY A 216 -2.23 -42.12 37.81
C GLY A 216 -1.48 -41.85 39.12
N THR A 217 -0.14 -41.81 39.06
CA THR A 217 0.74 -41.52 40.20
C THR A 217 1.50 -40.20 39.95
N PRO A 218 0.93 -39.04 40.33
CA PRO A 218 1.56 -37.75 40.12
C PRO A 218 2.87 -37.65 40.92
N ALA A 219 3.95 -37.26 40.26
CA ALA A 219 5.22 -36.97 40.92
C ALA A 219 5.33 -35.45 41.14
N ALA A 220 5.68 -35.05 42.36
CA ALA A 220 6.05 -33.68 42.69
C ALA A 220 7.35 -33.69 43.51
N PRO A 221 8.15 -32.60 43.48
CA PRO A 221 9.32 -32.48 44.34
C PRO A 221 8.93 -32.55 45.81
N THR A 222 9.74 -33.22 46.63
CA THR A 222 9.55 -33.24 48.08
C THR A 222 10.07 -31.93 48.67
N ALA A 223 9.19 -31.19 49.35
CA ALA A 223 9.55 -29.94 50.01
C ALA A 223 10.43 -30.20 51.25
N SER A 224 11.20 -29.19 51.66
CA SER A 224 11.93 -29.22 52.94
C SER A 224 10.96 -29.16 54.13
N SER A 225 11.34 -29.74 55.27
CA SER A 225 10.53 -29.68 56.50
C SER A 225 10.21 -28.22 56.90
N GLY A 226 9.02 -27.99 57.43
CA GLY A 226 8.52 -26.65 57.79
C GLY A 226 8.00 -25.79 56.63
N THR A 227 8.00 -26.28 55.39
CA THR A 227 7.44 -25.53 54.25
C THR A 227 5.93 -25.32 54.41
N SER A 228 5.51 -24.04 54.45
CA SER A 228 4.09 -23.64 54.50
C SER A 228 3.75 -22.77 53.29
N SER A 229 3.31 -23.40 52.20
CA SER A 229 2.96 -22.73 50.94
C SER A 229 1.76 -23.42 50.26
N THR A 230 1.40 -22.98 49.07
CA THR A 230 0.37 -23.59 48.22
C THR A 230 0.90 -24.76 47.36
N GLN A 231 2.13 -25.22 47.59
CA GLN A 231 2.71 -26.37 46.90
C GLN A 231 1.94 -27.67 47.24
N ILE A 232 1.87 -28.60 46.29
CA ILE A 232 1.35 -29.95 46.54
C ILE A 232 2.25 -30.67 47.57
N ALA A 233 1.66 -31.14 48.66
CA ALA A 233 2.35 -31.99 49.62
C ALA A 233 2.55 -33.40 49.04
N THR A 234 3.79 -33.85 48.95
CA THR A 234 4.10 -35.23 48.57
C THR A 234 3.89 -36.19 49.74
N THR A 235 3.69 -37.47 49.45
CA THR A 235 3.63 -38.52 50.48
C THR A 235 4.91 -38.59 51.31
N ALA A 236 6.07 -38.36 50.69
CA ALA A 236 7.36 -38.31 51.39
C ALA A 236 7.46 -37.14 52.37
N PHE A 237 6.96 -35.95 52.01
CA PHE A 237 6.92 -34.81 52.92
C PHE A 237 6.02 -35.08 54.14
N VAL A 238 4.82 -35.62 53.92
CA VAL A 238 3.88 -35.95 55.00
C VAL A 238 4.45 -37.03 55.93
N ALA A 239 5.06 -38.09 55.37
CA ALA A 239 5.69 -39.13 56.16
C ALA A 239 6.85 -38.59 57.02
N GLY A 240 7.67 -37.70 56.46
CA GLY A 240 8.73 -37.02 57.20
C GLY A 240 8.19 -36.14 58.32
N ALA A 241 7.16 -35.34 58.06
CA ALA A 241 6.53 -34.48 59.08
C ALA A 241 5.92 -35.28 60.24
N ILE A 242 5.34 -36.46 59.97
CA ILE A 242 4.83 -37.36 61.00
C ILE A 242 5.98 -37.97 61.81
N ALA A 243 7.07 -38.38 61.16
CA ALA A 243 8.26 -38.89 61.84
C ALA A 243 8.89 -37.82 62.74
N ASP A 244 9.08 -36.60 62.23
CA ASP A 244 9.59 -35.46 63.00
C ASP A 244 8.72 -35.18 64.25
N LEU A 245 7.39 -35.31 64.13
CA LEU A 245 6.47 -35.15 65.26
C LEU A 245 6.64 -36.25 66.32
N ILE A 246 6.82 -37.50 65.90
CA ILE A 246 7.04 -38.65 66.78
C ILE A 246 8.40 -38.55 67.47
N ASP A 247 9.45 -38.20 66.73
CA ASP A 247 10.82 -38.05 67.21
C ASP A 247 11.01 -36.79 68.08
N GLY A 248 10.15 -35.79 67.94
CA GLY A 248 10.14 -34.60 68.78
C GLY A 248 9.64 -34.83 70.21
N ALA A 249 8.94 -35.95 70.46
CA ALA A 249 8.36 -36.25 71.77
C ALA A 249 8.38 -37.75 72.15
N PRO A 250 9.49 -38.50 71.97
CA PRO A 250 9.53 -39.93 72.28
C PRO A 250 9.23 -40.20 73.76
N GLY A 251 9.76 -39.36 74.66
CA GLY A 251 9.47 -39.49 76.10
C GLY A 251 8.01 -39.22 76.46
N ALA A 252 7.31 -38.32 75.77
CA ALA A 252 5.89 -38.08 76.04
C ALA A 252 5.00 -39.21 75.50
N LEU A 253 5.37 -39.80 74.37
CA LEU A 253 4.71 -41.00 73.84
C LEU A 253 4.94 -42.20 74.75
N ASP A 254 6.15 -42.33 75.30
CA ASP A 254 6.51 -43.35 76.28
C ASP A 254 5.70 -43.18 77.57
N THR A 255 5.64 -41.98 78.15
CA THR A 255 4.81 -41.75 79.36
C THR A 255 3.32 -41.98 79.10
N LEU A 256 2.80 -41.62 77.91
CA LEU A 256 1.40 -41.91 77.56
C LEU A 256 1.15 -43.41 77.43
N LYS A 257 2.11 -44.17 76.88
CA LYS A 257 2.04 -45.63 76.82
C LYS A 257 2.11 -46.24 78.22
N GLU A 258 3.07 -45.82 79.03
CA GLU A 258 3.24 -46.27 80.41
C GLU A 258 1.98 -46.00 81.23
N LEU A 259 1.39 -44.80 81.13
CA LEU A 259 0.14 -44.49 81.83
C LEU A 259 -1.06 -45.31 81.33
N ALA A 260 -1.12 -45.60 80.02
CA ALA A 260 -2.19 -46.42 79.46
C ALA A 260 -2.08 -47.88 79.93
N ASP A 261 -0.86 -48.43 79.92
CA ASP A 261 -0.59 -49.78 80.42
C ASP A 261 -0.82 -49.84 81.95
N GLU A 262 -0.30 -48.87 82.71
CA GLU A 262 -0.49 -48.79 84.16
C GLU A 262 -1.97 -48.69 84.52
N LEU A 263 -2.78 -47.86 83.87
CA LEU A 263 -4.21 -47.80 84.15
C LEU A 263 -4.97 -49.08 83.77
N GLY A 264 -4.53 -49.78 82.71
CA GLY A 264 -5.12 -51.05 82.29
C GLY A 264 -4.78 -52.21 83.22
N ASP A 265 -3.52 -52.29 83.66
CA ASP A 265 -3.02 -53.31 84.57
C ASP A 265 -3.48 -53.06 86.01
N GLN A 266 -3.70 -51.80 86.38
CA GLN A 266 -4.19 -51.40 87.71
C GLN A 266 -5.72 -51.44 87.84
N ASP A 267 -6.47 -52.15 86.98
CA ASP A 267 -7.93 -52.30 87.11
C ASP A 267 -8.30 -52.83 88.52
N ASP A 268 -7.52 -53.79 89.03
CA ASP A 268 -7.68 -54.32 90.38
C ASP A 268 -7.34 -53.29 91.47
N ALA A 269 -6.32 -52.45 91.28
CA ALA A 269 -5.94 -51.42 92.26
C ALA A 269 -6.92 -50.24 92.26
N LEU A 270 -7.43 -49.85 91.09
CA LEU A 270 -8.49 -48.85 90.96
C LEU A 270 -9.79 -49.36 91.58
N SER A 271 -10.15 -50.62 91.31
CA SER A 271 -11.28 -51.31 91.94
C SER A 271 -11.11 -51.42 93.47
N ALA A 272 -9.89 -51.71 93.95
CA ALA A 272 -9.58 -51.75 95.37
C ALA A 272 -9.67 -50.37 96.04
N LEU A 273 -9.21 -49.30 95.36
CA LEU A 273 -9.37 -47.93 95.85
C LEU A 273 -10.85 -47.54 95.94
N VAL A 274 -11.64 -47.83 94.90
CA VAL A 274 -13.09 -47.59 94.88
C VAL A 274 -13.78 -48.34 96.01
N THR A 275 -13.44 -49.61 96.22
CA THR A 275 -13.98 -50.43 97.32
C THR A 275 -13.59 -49.88 98.69
N THR A 276 -12.33 -49.48 98.86
CA THR A 276 -11.83 -48.89 100.11
C THR A 276 -12.51 -47.57 100.44
N VAL A 277 -12.69 -46.69 99.45
CA VAL A 277 -13.39 -45.42 99.64
C VAL A 277 -14.88 -45.64 99.91
N ALA A 278 -15.53 -46.57 99.19
CA ALA A 278 -16.93 -46.91 99.41
C ALA A 278 -17.18 -47.57 100.78
N GLY A 279 -16.18 -48.28 101.31
CA GLY A 279 -16.25 -48.92 102.63
C GLY A 279 -15.99 -47.99 103.81
N LYS A 280 -15.32 -46.84 103.61
CA LYS A 280 -15.11 -45.84 104.67
C LYS A 280 -16.44 -45.20 105.06
N LEU A 281 -16.68 -45.06 106.36
CA LEU A 281 -17.92 -44.58 106.97
C LEU A 281 -19.11 -45.53 106.79
N ALA A 282 -18.86 -46.84 106.74
CA ALA A 282 -19.93 -47.82 106.68
C ALA A 282 -20.86 -47.66 107.90
N LYS A 283 -22.13 -47.30 107.66
CA LYS A 283 -23.11 -46.97 108.71
C LYS A 283 -23.28 -48.08 109.76
N SER A 284 -23.09 -49.34 109.39
CA SER A 284 -23.16 -50.51 110.28
C SER A 284 -21.90 -50.78 111.08
N ALA A 285 -20.74 -50.22 110.69
CA ALA A 285 -19.46 -50.45 111.35
C ALA A 285 -19.20 -49.51 112.54
N ASN A 286 -20.06 -48.51 112.77
CA ASN A 286 -19.94 -47.55 113.87
C ASN A 286 -18.50 -46.97 113.99
N LEU A 287 -17.94 -46.53 112.86
CA LEU A 287 -16.60 -45.92 112.76
C LEU A 287 -15.43 -46.86 113.05
N SER A 288 -15.68 -48.14 113.37
CA SER A 288 -14.62 -49.13 113.60
C SER A 288 -13.77 -49.43 112.36
N ASP A 289 -14.24 -49.02 111.19
CA ASP A 289 -13.57 -49.06 109.90
C ASP A 289 -12.55 -47.93 109.68
N LEU A 290 -12.53 -46.92 110.57
CA LEU A 290 -11.53 -45.84 110.56
C LEU A 290 -10.30 -46.22 111.38
N THR A 291 -9.11 -45.83 110.91
CA THR A 291 -7.82 -46.18 111.53
C THR A 291 -7.67 -45.68 112.97
N ASP A 292 -8.25 -44.50 113.28
CA ASP A 292 -8.29 -43.97 114.64
C ASP A 292 -9.74 -43.74 115.08
N VAL A 293 -10.34 -44.81 115.60
CA VAL A 293 -11.72 -44.80 116.07
C VAL A 293 -11.88 -43.89 117.29
N ALA A 294 -10.85 -43.73 118.12
CA ALA A 294 -10.92 -42.89 119.32
C ALA A 294 -10.97 -41.40 118.93
N ALA A 295 -10.09 -40.96 118.03
CA ALA A 295 -10.13 -39.62 117.48
C ALA A 295 -11.40 -39.36 116.67
N ALA A 296 -11.89 -40.33 115.88
CA ALA A 296 -13.15 -40.18 115.15
C ALA A 296 -14.35 -40.01 116.10
N ARG A 297 -14.43 -40.81 117.18
CA ARG A 297 -15.47 -40.66 118.22
C ARG A 297 -15.33 -39.36 118.99
N ALA A 298 -14.12 -38.91 119.28
CA ALA A 298 -13.85 -37.64 119.96
C ALA A 298 -14.23 -36.42 119.10
N ASN A 299 -13.91 -36.44 117.80
CA ASN A 299 -14.28 -35.38 116.86
C ASN A 299 -15.79 -35.28 116.63
N LEU A 300 -16.52 -36.37 116.80
CA LEU A 300 -17.98 -36.40 116.81
C LEU A 300 -18.59 -36.14 118.19
N GLU A 301 -17.74 -35.84 119.20
CA GLU A 301 -18.13 -35.58 120.60
C GLU A 301 -18.85 -36.75 121.30
N LEU A 302 -18.70 -37.98 120.79
CA LEU A 302 -19.32 -39.18 121.36
C LEU A 302 -18.41 -39.94 122.34
N ASP A 303 -17.07 -39.80 122.21
CA ASP A 303 -16.03 -40.35 123.09
C ASP A 303 -16.34 -41.76 123.67
N ASN A 304 -16.29 -41.95 124.99
CA ASN A 304 -16.56 -43.23 125.66
C ASN A 304 -18.03 -43.65 125.63
N MET A 305 -18.96 -42.73 125.32
CA MET A 305 -20.40 -43.00 125.30
C MET A 305 -20.78 -43.90 124.12
N ALA A 306 -20.08 -43.80 123.00
CA ALA A 306 -20.26 -44.67 121.84
C ALA A 306 -19.71 -46.11 122.02
N GLN A 307 -19.06 -46.42 123.15
CA GLN A 307 -18.54 -47.76 123.47
C GLN A 307 -19.47 -48.56 124.41
N GLN A 308 -20.51 -47.92 124.96
CA GLN A 308 -21.36 -48.56 125.96
C GLN A 308 -22.38 -49.50 125.31
N SER A 309 -22.73 -50.57 126.04
CA SER A 309 -23.77 -51.50 125.62
C SER A 309 -25.12 -50.76 125.56
N SER A 310 -25.88 -50.96 124.49
CA SER A 310 -27.23 -50.39 124.36
C SER A 310 -28.19 -50.84 125.47
N SER A 311 -27.89 -51.97 126.12
CA SER A 311 -28.67 -52.50 127.24
C SER A 311 -28.14 -52.07 128.62
N ASN A 312 -26.97 -51.42 128.67
CA ASN A 312 -26.36 -50.99 129.91
C ASN A 312 -25.50 -49.73 129.66
N VAL A 313 -26.19 -48.60 129.54
CA VAL A 313 -25.57 -47.28 129.40
C VAL A 313 -25.27 -46.75 130.80
N SER A 314 -23.99 -46.60 131.14
CA SER A 314 -23.52 -46.10 132.43
C SER A 314 -23.03 -44.66 132.29
N ILE A 315 -23.81 -43.71 132.80
CA ILE A 315 -23.43 -42.29 132.80
C ILE A 315 -22.86 -41.97 134.19
N SER A 316 -21.55 -41.77 134.26
CA SER A 316 -20.86 -41.39 135.51
C SER A 316 -20.66 -39.87 135.55
N GLY A 317 -21.60 -39.16 136.18
CA GLY A 317 -21.58 -37.70 136.34
C GLY A 317 -22.37 -36.91 135.29
N GLY A 318 -22.65 -35.63 135.59
CA GLY A 318 -23.45 -34.72 134.76
C GLY A 318 -24.97 -34.79 135.02
N THR A 319 -25.74 -34.02 134.26
CA THR A 319 -27.21 -34.03 134.29
C THR A 319 -27.73 -34.72 133.05
N ILE A 320 -28.57 -35.74 133.22
CA ILE A 320 -29.29 -36.32 132.10
C ILE A 320 -30.64 -35.60 132.01
N SER A 321 -30.85 -34.87 130.92
CA SER A 321 -32.10 -34.16 130.64
C SER A 321 -32.91 -34.94 129.61
N ASN A 322 -34.24 -34.88 129.71
CA ASN A 322 -35.20 -35.50 128.77
C ASN A 322 -35.13 -37.04 128.67
N VAL A 323 -34.90 -37.74 129.79
CA VAL A 323 -34.99 -39.22 129.82
C VAL A 323 -36.43 -39.68 130.00
N VAL A 324 -36.84 -40.66 129.19
CA VAL A 324 -38.07 -41.44 129.38
C VAL A 324 -37.67 -42.84 129.80
N PHE A 325 -38.04 -43.25 131.03
CA PHE A 325 -37.86 -44.62 131.52
C PHE A 325 -39.14 -45.42 131.22
N ASP A 326 -39.02 -46.59 130.56
CA ASP A 326 -40.20 -47.33 130.06
C ASP A 326 -40.95 -48.18 131.12
N GLY A 327 -40.50 -48.16 132.38
CA GLY A 327 -41.22 -48.78 133.49
C GLY A 327 -40.82 -50.23 133.84
N GLY A 328 -39.62 -50.70 133.48
CA GLY A 328 -39.05 -51.92 134.05
C GLY A 328 -39.06 -51.92 135.59
N THR A 329 -39.43 -53.05 136.20
CA THR A 329 -39.48 -53.24 137.66
C THR A 329 -38.06 -53.22 138.22
N PHE A 330 -37.84 -52.40 139.25
CA PHE A 330 -36.57 -52.24 139.97
C PHE A 330 -36.17 -53.50 140.74
#